data_AF-A0A3M1JUZ7-F1
#
_entry.id   AF-A0A3M1JUZ7-F1
#
_cell.length_a   1.000
_cell.length_b   1.000
_cell.length_c   1.000
_cell.angle_alpha   90.00
_cell.angle_beta   90.00
_cell.angle_gamma   90.00
#
_symmetry.space_group_name_H-M   'P 1'
#
loop_
_entity.id
_entity.type
_entity.pdbx_description
1 polymer ?
#
loop_
_entity_poly.entity_id
_entity_poly.type
_entity_poly.pdbx_seq_one_letter_code
_entity_poly.pdbx_strand_id
1 'polypeptide(L)'
;MLNYLWINIVQTALRGLPFPTRTGLIPIGNPGRNSPVFLTCNFRLTVERVKRSLKGMDAWLLVANSRGINVWCAATGGKFTHHDVISILKTSGIEAQVDHRRVVLPQLAATGIEPRIVREKTGWHCLWGPVYAQDIPAFVRQNFHKTREQSRVRFSLSQRLEMAVMWAFPFHVISALILLFVWPGAILPLTLLLWGLSLGIFLAFPWLERWLNPQKKGMKFSSYTVLFDLSRLPLILWGAFLAGTLLVMTWQGTFTWSHFGHWALASFAIVLLLSIDLMGSTPTYKSGLHEDRFYTVELDLERCKGAGFCEQVCPRDVYVVDHRHKTASQPRKDLCVQCGACIVQCPFDALRFRTPDGDTIEPETIRTYKLNLLGQRAARI
;
A
#
# COMPACT_ATOMS: atom_id res chain seq x y z
N MET A 1 -8.53 20.15 16.77
CA MET A 1 -8.62 20.24 15.29
C MET A 1 -7.27 20.57 14.66
N LEU A 2 -6.51 21.54 15.22
CA LEU A 2 -5.17 21.93 14.76
C LEU A 2 -4.17 20.75 14.73
N ASN A 3 -4.10 19.94 15.79
CA ASN A 3 -3.21 18.77 15.85
C ASN A 3 -3.50 17.73 14.75
N TYR A 4 -4.77 17.51 14.44
CA TYR A 4 -5.16 16.59 13.37
C TYR A 4 -4.72 17.12 12.00
N LEU A 5 -4.92 18.42 11.75
CA LEU A 5 -4.55 19.05 10.49
C LEU A 5 -3.03 18.98 10.28
N TRP A 6 -2.24 19.31 11.30
CA TRP A 6 -0.79 19.17 11.27
C TRP A 6 -0.33 17.74 11.03
N ILE A 7 -0.90 16.76 11.74
CA ILE A 7 -0.58 15.34 11.53
C ILE A 7 -0.91 14.94 10.10
N ASN A 8 -2.07 15.34 9.58
CA ASN A 8 -2.49 14.97 8.24
C ASN A 8 -1.59 15.60 7.17
N ILE A 9 -1.21 16.88 7.29
CA ILE A 9 -0.35 17.54 6.30
C ILE A 9 1.07 16.96 6.35
N VAL A 10 1.70 16.99 7.53
CA VAL A 10 3.11 16.61 7.69
C VAL A 10 3.33 15.12 7.45
N GLN A 11 2.47 14.26 7.99
CA GLN A 11 2.63 12.82 7.78
C GLN A 11 2.11 12.35 6.43
N THR A 12 1.32 13.14 5.70
CA THR A 12 1.10 12.89 4.26
C THR A 12 2.37 13.15 3.48
N ALA A 13 3.02 14.29 3.72
CA ALA A 13 4.27 14.66 3.03
C ALA A 13 5.43 13.71 3.33
N LEU A 14 5.48 13.18 4.56
CA LEU A 14 6.49 12.22 5.00
C LEU A 14 5.98 10.77 5.05
N ARG A 15 4.88 10.46 4.35
CA ARG A 15 4.17 9.17 4.47
C ARG A 15 5.02 7.93 4.16
N GLY A 16 6.12 8.09 3.42
CA GLY A 16 7.09 7.02 3.17
C GLY A 16 7.88 6.58 4.41
N LEU A 17 7.86 7.35 5.49
CA LEU A 17 8.55 7.05 6.75
C LEU A 17 7.61 6.42 7.79
N PRO A 18 8.13 5.53 8.66
CA PRO A 18 7.34 4.94 9.72
C PRO A 18 7.05 5.96 10.84
N PHE A 19 5.78 6.14 11.19
CA PHE A 19 5.34 6.98 12.31
C PHE A 19 4.49 6.17 13.29
N PRO A 20 5.12 5.41 14.21
CA PRO A 20 4.38 4.61 15.18
C PRO A 20 3.65 5.48 16.21
N THR A 21 2.47 5.02 16.62
CA THR A 21 1.77 5.49 17.82
C THR A 21 1.70 4.37 18.86
N ARG A 22 1.34 4.72 20.09
CA ARG A 22 1.15 3.76 21.19
C ARG A 22 0.08 2.73 20.81
N THR A 23 0.39 1.46 21.01
CA THR A 23 -0.56 0.36 20.89
C THR A 23 -1.48 0.30 22.11
N GLY A 24 -2.66 -0.27 21.95
CA GLY A 24 -3.60 -0.45 23.06
C GLY A 24 -5.06 -0.26 22.65
N LEU A 25 -5.90 -0.15 23.67
CA LEU A 25 -7.33 0.10 23.56
C LEU A 25 -7.63 1.60 23.67
N ILE A 26 -8.44 2.12 22.76
CA ILE A 26 -8.90 3.51 22.77
C ILE A 26 -10.44 3.52 22.76
N PRO A 27 -11.11 4.11 23.76
CA PRO A 27 -12.54 4.36 23.71
C PRO A 27 -12.86 5.50 22.74
N ILE A 28 -13.88 5.32 21.91
CA ILE A 28 -14.47 6.37 21.06
C ILE A 28 -15.90 6.61 21.56
N GLY A 29 -16.23 7.86 21.85
CA GLY A 29 -17.52 8.19 22.46
C GLY A 29 -17.59 7.67 23.89
N ASN A 30 -18.73 7.08 24.24
CA ASN A 30 -18.97 6.39 25.51
C ASN A 30 -19.32 4.91 25.25
N PRO A 31 -18.32 4.08 24.88
CA PRO A 31 -18.58 2.70 24.47
C PRO A 31 -19.08 1.84 25.63
N GLY A 32 -20.12 1.05 25.37
CA GLY A 32 -20.69 0.09 26.30
C GLY A 32 -20.28 -1.35 26.02
N ARG A 33 -20.90 -2.29 26.74
CA ARG A 33 -20.64 -3.74 26.64
C ARG A 33 -20.98 -4.35 25.28
N ASN A 34 -21.91 -3.73 24.55
CA ASN A 34 -22.35 -4.16 23.21
C ASN A 34 -21.72 -3.33 22.08
N SER A 35 -20.83 -2.39 22.39
CA SER A 35 -20.23 -1.50 21.39
C SER A 35 -19.28 -2.25 20.46
N PRO A 36 -19.26 -1.92 19.15
CA PRO A 36 -18.40 -2.58 18.19
C PRO A 36 -16.90 -2.37 18.52
N VAL A 37 -16.11 -3.40 18.23
CA VAL A 37 -14.65 -3.37 18.35
C VAL A 37 -14.05 -3.28 16.95
N PHE A 38 -13.33 -2.19 16.68
CA PHE A 38 -12.56 -1.99 15.46
C PHE A 38 -11.08 -2.18 15.73
N LEU A 39 -10.35 -2.71 14.75
CA LEU A 39 -8.91 -2.84 14.81
C LEU A 39 -8.25 -1.99 13.73
N THR A 40 -7.12 -1.38 14.07
CA THR A 40 -6.25 -0.68 13.13
C THR A 40 -4.78 -0.95 13.44
N CYS A 41 -3.91 -0.53 12.54
CA CYS A 41 -2.46 -0.57 12.68
C CYS A 41 -1.94 0.63 13.51
N ASN A 42 -0.70 0.59 14.02
CA ASN A 42 -0.13 1.70 14.80
C ASN A 42 0.54 2.79 13.97
N PHE A 43 0.22 2.94 12.69
CA PHE A 43 0.64 4.11 11.92
C PHE A 43 -0.20 5.34 12.30
N ARG A 44 0.44 6.38 12.85
CA ARG A 44 -0.24 7.54 13.45
C ARG A 44 -1.23 8.23 12.52
N LEU A 45 -0.88 8.43 11.24
CA LEU A 45 -1.80 8.98 10.25
C LEU A 45 -3.06 8.11 10.06
N THR A 46 -2.90 6.78 10.01
CA THR A 46 -4.04 5.85 9.92
C THR A 46 -4.92 5.95 11.16
N VAL A 47 -4.34 5.92 12.36
CA VAL A 47 -5.08 5.94 13.62
C VAL A 47 -5.92 7.22 13.73
N GLU A 48 -5.34 8.38 13.41
CA GLU A 48 -6.07 9.65 13.45
C GLU A 48 -7.18 9.72 12.39
N ARG A 49 -6.97 9.16 11.19
CA ARG A 49 -8.02 9.06 10.16
C ARG A 49 -9.18 8.17 10.61
N VAL A 50 -8.89 7.01 11.21
CA VAL A 50 -9.91 6.10 11.76
C VAL A 50 -10.68 6.75 12.92
N LYS A 51 -9.98 7.36 13.89
CA LYS A 51 -10.61 8.11 14.99
C LYS A 51 -11.56 9.19 14.49
N ARG A 52 -11.16 9.93 13.44
CA ARG A 52 -12.03 10.93 12.82
C ARG A 52 -13.28 10.31 12.20
N SER A 53 -13.16 9.19 11.50
CA SER A 53 -14.30 8.50 10.89
C SER A 53 -15.26 7.88 11.91
N LEU A 54 -14.75 7.52 13.11
CA LEU A 54 -15.56 7.01 14.21
C LEU A 54 -16.18 8.12 15.08
N LYS A 55 -15.91 9.39 14.81
CA LYS A 55 -16.45 10.50 15.61
C LYS A 55 -17.98 10.48 15.57
N GLY A 56 -18.61 10.50 16.75
CA GLY A 56 -20.07 10.41 16.90
C GLY A 56 -20.60 8.97 17.01
N MET A 57 -19.72 7.98 17.18
CA MET A 57 -20.08 6.60 17.47
C MET A 57 -19.52 6.18 18.83
N ASP A 58 -20.19 5.22 19.46
CA ASP A 58 -19.72 4.56 20.69
C ASP A 58 -19.05 3.24 20.33
N ALA A 59 -17.72 3.23 20.29
CA ALA A 59 -16.93 2.11 19.80
C ALA A 59 -15.59 1.93 20.52
N TRP A 60 -15.06 0.72 20.48
CA TRP A 60 -13.72 0.40 20.93
C TRP A 60 -12.75 0.34 19.75
N LEU A 61 -11.61 1.02 19.83
CA LEU A 61 -10.56 1.00 18.81
C LEU A 61 -9.30 0.33 19.36
N LEU A 62 -8.95 -0.82 18.80
CA LEU A 62 -7.70 -1.54 19.05
C LEU A 62 -6.62 -1.06 18.09
N VAL A 63 -5.49 -0.61 18.63
CA VAL A 63 -4.32 -0.21 17.85
C VAL A 63 -3.24 -1.29 18.00
N ALA A 64 -3.09 -2.11 16.96
CA ALA A 64 -2.13 -3.20 16.89
C ALA A 64 -0.78 -2.73 16.33
N ASN A 65 0.31 -3.40 16.70
CA ASN A 65 1.64 -3.04 16.22
C ASN A 65 1.81 -3.37 14.73
N SER A 66 2.14 -2.37 13.91
CA SER A 66 2.53 -2.53 12.50
C SER A 66 3.90 -1.91 12.23
N ARG A 67 4.68 -1.65 13.29
CA ARG A 67 5.97 -0.96 13.25
C ARG A 67 5.88 0.45 12.62
N GLY A 68 4.75 1.11 12.81
CA GLY A 68 4.50 2.45 12.28
C GLY A 68 4.29 2.50 10.77
N ILE A 69 3.95 1.37 10.13
CA ILE A 69 3.69 1.28 8.69
C ILE A 69 2.17 1.16 8.46
N ASN A 70 1.65 1.76 7.39
CA ASN A 70 0.24 1.71 7.05
C ASN A 70 -0.28 0.27 6.85
N VAL A 71 -1.60 0.07 6.95
CA VAL A 71 -2.26 -1.24 6.94
C VAL A 71 -1.82 -2.14 5.77
N TRP A 72 -1.90 -1.63 4.53
CA TRP A 72 -1.63 -2.44 3.34
C TRP A 72 -0.15 -2.82 3.27
N CYS A 73 0.74 -1.82 3.33
CA CYS A 73 2.18 -2.04 3.23
C CYS A 73 2.68 -2.94 4.36
N ALA A 74 2.20 -2.73 5.59
CA ALA A 74 2.58 -3.55 6.73
C ALA A 74 2.07 -4.98 6.57
N ALA A 75 0.82 -5.19 6.16
CA ALA A 75 0.29 -6.53 5.96
C ALA A 75 1.06 -7.24 4.85
N THR A 76 1.16 -6.66 3.66
CA THR A 76 1.86 -7.25 2.52
C THR A 76 3.33 -7.54 2.85
N GLY A 77 4.02 -6.63 3.55
CA GLY A 77 5.42 -6.78 3.94
C GLY A 77 5.69 -7.66 5.17
N GLY A 78 4.70 -8.39 5.68
CA GLY A 78 4.85 -9.28 6.85
C GLY A 78 5.09 -8.55 8.16
N LYS A 79 4.73 -7.25 8.22
CA LYS A 79 4.89 -6.38 9.39
C LYS A 79 3.63 -6.18 10.21
N PHE A 80 2.50 -6.68 9.73
CA PHE A 80 1.20 -6.67 10.40
C PHE A 80 0.47 -7.98 10.10
N THR A 81 0.47 -8.90 11.05
CA THR A 81 0.03 -10.29 10.88
C THR A 81 -1.05 -10.68 11.89
N HIS A 82 -1.55 -11.92 11.78
CA HIS A 82 -2.48 -12.46 12.77
C HIS A 82 -1.85 -12.52 14.19
N HIS A 83 -0.53 -12.63 14.33
CA HIS A 83 0.13 -12.56 15.64
C HIS A 83 -0.04 -11.20 16.31
N ASP A 84 0.05 -10.11 15.54
CA ASP A 84 -0.16 -8.76 16.07
C ASP A 84 -1.61 -8.56 16.53
N VAL A 85 -2.57 -9.16 15.82
CA VAL A 85 -4.00 -9.18 16.21
C VAL A 85 -4.21 -10.01 17.47
N ILE A 86 -3.65 -11.22 17.55
CA ILE A 86 -3.76 -12.08 18.73
C ILE A 86 -3.16 -11.39 19.96
N SER A 87 -1.99 -10.77 19.79
CA SER A 87 -1.30 -10.03 20.84
C SER A 87 -2.18 -8.89 21.37
N ILE A 88 -2.72 -8.04 20.49
CA ILE A 88 -3.52 -6.90 20.96
C ILE A 88 -4.85 -7.34 21.59
N LEU A 89 -5.49 -8.40 21.09
CA LEU A 89 -6.74 -8.92 21.68
C LEU A 89 -6.49 -9.42 23.11
N LYS A 90 -5.37 -10.09 23.36
CA LYS A 90 -5.02 -10.62 24.69
C LYS A 90 -4.51 -9.56 25.66
N THR A 91 -3.77 -8.57 25.18
CA THR A 91 -3.05 -7.61 26.05
C THR A 91 -3.80 -6.30 26.29
N SER A 92 -4.79 -5.96 25.46
CA SER A 92 -5.48 -4.67 25.53
C SER A 92 -6.56 -4.56 26.62
N GLY A 93 -6.97 -5.68 27.22
CA GLY A 93 -8.08 -5.72 28.18
C GLY A 93 -9.48 -5.64 27.56
N ILE A 94 -9.60 -5.69 26.22
CA ILE A 94 -10.88 -5.58 25.51
C ILE A 94 -11.89 -6.67 25.91
N GLU A 95 -11.42 -7.87 26.26
CA GLU A 95 -12.30 -8.96 26.70
C GLU A 95 -13.13 -8.60 27.94
N ALA A 96 -12.59 -7.75 28.82
CA ALA A 96 -13.29 -7.31 30.02
C ALA A 96 -14.24 -6.12 29.75
N GLN A 97 -14.25 -5.56 28.53
CA GLN A 97 -15.02 -4.36 28.17
C GLN A 97 -16.26 -4.65 27.32
N VAL A 98 -16.35 -5.82 26.70
CA VAL A 98 -17.47 -6.20 25.83
C VAL A 98 -17.98 -7.62 26.12
N ASP A 99 -19.27 -7.84 25.89
CA ASP A 99 -19.94 -9.14 26.14
C ASP A 99 -19.92 -10.04 24.88
N HIS A 100 -19.18 -9.65 23.85
CA HIS A 100 -19.07 -10.39 22.60
C HIS A 100 -17.61 -10.54 22.15
N ARG A 101 -17.33 -11.57 21.33
CA ARG A 101 -16.00 -11.81 20.75
C ARG A 101 -15.99 -11.57 19.25
N ARG A 102 -16.18 -10.31 18.84
CA ARG A 102 -16.22 -9.88 17.44
C ARG A 102 -15.36 -8.65 17.24
N VAL A 103 -14.46 -8.70 16.26
CA VAL A 103 -13.56 -7.59 15.92
C VAL A 103 -13.62 -7.31 14.42
N VAL A 104 -13.77 -6.04 14.06
CA VAL A 104 -13.76 -5.57 12.67
C VAL A 104 -12.33 -5.22 12.27
N LEU A 105 -11.81 -5.94 11.28
CA LEU A 105 -10.47 -5.76 10.72
C LEU A 105 -10.52 -4.89 9.46
N PRO A 106 -9.45 -4.13 9.16
CA PRO A 106 -9.36 -3.40 7.91
C PRO A 106 -9.12 -4.39 6.76
N GLN A 107 -9.93 -4.33 5.69
CA GLN A 107 -9.89 -5.29 4.58
C GLN A 107 -8.50 -5.48 3.99
N LEU A 108 -7.73 -4.40 3.88
CA LEU A 108 -6.42 -4.41 3.23
C LEU A 108 -5.35 -5.18 4.02
N ALA A 109 -5.66 -5.59 5.25
CA ALA A 109 -4.83 -6.49 6.04
C ALA A 109 -5.07 -7.98 5.74
N ALA A 110 -6.06 -8.32 4.90
CA ALA A 110 -6.40 -9.70 4.52
C ALA A 110 -5.26 -10.46 3.83
N THR A 111 -4.23 -9.78 3.36
CA THR A 111 -3.04 -10.48 2.88
C THR A 111 -2.25 -11.11 4.03
N GLY A 112 -2.22 -10.50 5.23
CA GLY A 112 -1.30 -10.88 6.33
C GLY A 112 -1.97 -11.43 7.59
N ILE A 113 -3.27 -11.23 7.75
CA ILE A 113 -4.03 -11.72 8.89
C ILE A 113 -4.90 -12.88 8.45
N GLU A 114 -4.79 -14.00 9.13
CA GLU A 114 -5.63 -15.19 8.95
C GLU A 114 -6.67 -15.29 10.07
N PRO A 115 -7.95 -14.97 9.79
CA PRO A 115 -9.05 -15.04 10.77
C PRO A 115 -9.17 -16.40 11.46
N ARG A 116 -8.88 -17.50 10.74
CA ARG A 116 -8.92 -18.86 11.29
C ARG A 116 -7.99 -18.99 12.50
N ILE A 117 -6.73 -18.59 12.35
CA ILE A 117 -5.72 -18.67 13.42
C ILE A 117 -6.09 -17.75 14.58
N VAL A 118 -6.58 -16.53 14.30
CA VAL A 118 -7.05 -15.61 15.34
C VAL A 118 -8.18 -16.25 16.15
N ARG A 119 -9.18 -16.86 15.49
CA ARG A 119 -10.31 -17.53 16.14
C ARG A 119 -9.85 -18.72 16.97
N GLU A 120 -8.99 -19.58 16.43
CA GLU A 120 -8.44 -20.74 17.15
C GLU A 120 -7.68 -20.34 18.42
N LYS A 121 -6.93 -19.22 18.39
CA LYS A 121 -6.06 -18.80 19.49
C LYS A 121 -6.70 -17.86 20.52
N THR A 122 -7.85 -17.26 20.19
CA THR A 122 -8.48 -16.21 21.02
C THR A 122 -9.99 -16.36 21.19
N GLY A 123 -10.66 -17.19 20.36
CA GLY A 123 -12.12 -17.25 20.29
C GLY A 123 -12.78 -16.04 19.62
N TRP A 124 -12.01 -15.05 19.16
CA TRP A 124 -12.55 -13.87 18.48
C TRP A 124 -12.88 -14.14 17.02
N HIS A 125 -14.07 -13.69 16.63
CA HIS A 125 -14.52 -13.71 15.24
C HIS A 125 -14.10 -12.41 14.56
N CYS A 126 -13.31 -12.54 13.49
CA CYS A 126 -12.89 -11.41 12.67
C CYS A 126 -13.89 -11.15 11.55
N LEU A 127 -14.31 -9.89 11.41
CA LEU A 127 -15.13 -9.40 10.31
C LEU A 127 -14.28 -8.47 9.42
N TRP A 128 -14.40 -8.59 8.10
CA TRP A 128 -13.71 -7.69 7.19
C TRP A 128 -14.51 -6.41 6.97
N GLY A 129 -14.06 -5.32 7.57
CA GLY A 129 -14.63 -3.98 7.37
C GLY A 129 -14.37 -3.41 5.96
N PRO A 130 -14.79 -2.17 5.71
CA PRO A 130 -14.58 -1.49 4.43
C PRO A 130 -13.10 -1.18 4.16
N VAL A 131 -12.78 -0.87 2.91
CA VAL A 131 -11.44 -0.38 2.49
C VAL A 131 -11.15 0.99 3.10
N TYR A 132 -12.15 1.89 3.12
CA TYR A 132 -11.99 3.25 3.62
C TYR A 132 -12.68 3.45 4.96
N ALA A 133 -11.99 4.12 5.89
CA ALA A 133 -12.50 4.36 7.24
C ALA A 133 -13.80 5.19 7.25
N GLN A 134 -13.96 6.10 6.28
CA GLN A 134 -15.17 6.92 6.15
C GLN A 134 -16.45 6.12 5.94
N ASP A 135 -16.34 4.88 5.45
CA ASP A 135 -17.47 4.01 5.18
C ASP A 135 -17.88 3.18 6.42
N ILE A 136 -17.10 3.23 7.51
CA ILE A 136 -17.38 2.46 8.75
C ILE A 136 -18.77 2.78 9.31
N PRO A 137 -19.22 4.04 9.44
CA PRO A 137 -20.56 4.33 9.95
C PRO A 137 -21.68 3.70 9.11
N ALA A 138 -21.53 3.71 7.77
CA ALA A 138 -22.50 3.09 6.87
C ALA A 138 -22.48 1.56 7.01
N PHE A 139 -21.30 0.97 7.10
CA PHE A 139 -21.11 -0.47 7.33
C PHE A 139 -21.76 -0.94 8.65
N VAL A 140 -21.65 -0.16 9.72
CA VAL A 140 -22.33 -0.49 10.99
C VAL A 140 -23.85 -0.37 10.87
N ARG A 141 -24.38 0.67 10.22
CA ARG A 141 -25.82 0.81 9.95
C ARG A 141 -26.37 -0.34 9.10
N GLN A 142 -25.52 -0.94 8.27
CA GLN A 142 -25.83 -2.11 7.46
C GLN A 142 -25.62 -3.44 8.24
N ASN A 143 -25.63 -3.41 9.57
CA ASN A 143 -25.42 -4.59 10.43
C ASN A 143 -24.13 -5.36 10.09
N PHE A 144 -23.04 -4.65 9.79
CA PHE A 144 -21.76 -5.23 9.42
C PHE A 144 -21.79 -6.04 8.11
N HIS A 145 -22.77 -5.77 7.23
CA HIS A 145 -22.77 -6.25 5.85
C HIS A 145 -22.05 -5.26 4.94
N LYS A 146 -20.93 -5.70 4.35
CA LYS A 146 -20.12 -4.88 3.47
C LYS A 146 -20.63 -4.93 2.04
N THR A 147 -20.81 -3.75 1.42
CA THR A 147 -21.17 -3.66 0.00
C THR A 147 -19.97 -3.87 -0.91
N ARG A 148 -20.22 -4.25 -2.16
CA ARG A 148 -19.20 -4.36 -3.20
C ARG A 148 -18.40 -3.07 -3.39
N GLU A 149 -19.05 -1.91 -3.29
CA GLU A 149 -18.39 -0.60 -3.41
C GLU A 149 -17.44 -0.31 -2.25
N GLN A 150 -17.81 -0.69 -1.02
CA GLN A 150 -16.98 -0.54 0.17
C GLN A 150 -15.75 -1.45 0.14
N SER A 151 -15.77 -2.50 -0.68
CA SER A 151 -14.64 -3.40 -0.89
C SER A 151 -13.64 -2.93 -1.94
N ARG A 152 -13.97 -1.88 -2.72
CA ARG A 152 -13.17 -1.42 -3.86
C ARG A 152 -12.20 -0.29 -3.50
N VAL A 153 -10.96 -0.41 -3.93
CA VAL A 153 -10.00 0.69 -3.95
C VAL A 153 -10.26 1.58 -5.17
N ARG A 154 -10.50 2.88 -4.93
CA ARG A 154 -10.90 3.85 -5.95
C ARG A 154 -9.73 4.68 -6.50
N PHE A 155 -8.64 4.83 -5.75
CA PHE A 155 -7.50 5.71 -6.07
C PHE A 155 -7.94 7.08 -6.61
N SER A 156 -8.72 7.80 -5.80
CA SER A 156 -9.36 9.08 -6.16
C SER A 156 -8.35 10.22 -6.33
N LEU A 157 -8.80 11.36 -6.85
CA LEU A 157 -7.98 12.57 -7.02
C LEU A 157 -7.23 12.95 -5.74
N SER A 158 -7.92 12.93 -4.59
CA SER A 158 -7.29 13.23 -3.29
C SER A 158 -6.11 12.30 -2.97
N GLN A 159 -6.22 11.01 -3.30
CA GLN A 159 -5.19 10.01 -3.03
C GLN A 159 -4.00 10.17 -3.97
N ARG A 160 -4.26 10.57 -5.22
CA ARG A 160 -3.20 10.90 -6.19
C ARG A 160 -2.42 12.14 -5.77
N LEU A 161 -3.11 13.17 -5.30
CA LEU A 161 -2.47 14.35 -4.72
C LEU A 161 -1.63 14.00 -3.50
N GLU A 162 -2.13 13.14 -2.59
CA GLU A 162 -1.33 12.64 -1.47
C GLU A 162 -0.04 11.96 -1.93
N MET A 163 -0.10 11.13 -2.98
CA MET A 163 1.11 10.47 -3.54
C MET A 163 2.06 11.46 -4.20
N ALA A 164 1.55 12.44 -4.95
CA ALA A 164 2.37 13.50 -5.53
C ALA A 164 3.12 14.29 -4.45
N VAL A 165 2.42 14.72 -3.40
CA VAL A 165 3.02 15.44 -2.27
C VAL A 165 4.07 14.59 -1.56
N MET A 166 3.75 13.31 -1.28
CA MET A 166 4.66 12.38 -0.60
C MET A 166 5.95 12.17 -1.39
N TRP A 167 5.90 12.14 -2.72
CA TRP A 167 7.10 11.98 -3.54
C TRP A 167 7.83 13.31 -3.74
N ALA A 168 7.13 14.38 -4.10
CA ALA A 168 7.76 15.69 -4.35
C ALA A 168 8.46 16.25 -3.11
N PHE A 169 7.87 16.12 -1.93
CA PHE A 169 8.34 16.80 -0.72
C PHE A 169 9.74 16.34 -0.27
N PRO A 170 10.06 15.04 -0.07
CA PRO A 170 11.40 14.60 0.30
C PRO A 170 12.45 14.97 -0.75
N PHE A 171 12.14 14.80 -2.04
CA PHE A 171 13.04 15.17 -3.13
C PHE A 171 13.35 16.66 -3.14
N HIS A 172 12.33 17.50 -2.97
CA HIS A 172 12.48 18.93 -2.86
C HIS A 172 13.34 19.31 -1.65
N VAL A 173 13.07 18.80 -0.46
CA VAL A 173 13.84 19.15 0.74
C VAL A 173 15.32 18.77 0.58
N ILE A 174 15.61 17.56 0.11
CA ILE A 174 16.99 17.08 -0.08
C ILE A 174 17.69 17.93 -1.15
N SER A 175 17.06 18.13 -2.31
CA SER A 175 17.67 18.91 -3.40
C SER A 175 17.84 20.39 -3.03
N ALA A 176 16.87 21.02 -2.38
CA ALA A 176 16.96 22.41 -1.95
C ALA A 176 18.08 22.63 -0.91
N LEU A 177 18.26 21.70 0.03
CA LEU A 177 19.35 21.76 1.00
C LEU A 177 20.73 21.69 0.32
N ILE A 178 20.89 20.83 -0.69
CA ILE A 178 22.14 20.74 -1.46
C ILE A 178 22.35 22.02 -2.28
N LEU A 179 21.30 22.49 -2.96
CA LEU A 179 21.37 23.67 -3.83
C LEU A 179 21.62 24.97 -3.06
N LEU A 180 21.23 25.05 -1.79
CA LEU A 180 21.52 26.21 -0.94
C LEU A 180 23.01 26.55 -0.86
N PHE A 181 23.88 25.54 -0.96
CA PHE A 181 25.33 25.72 -0.91
C PHE A 181 25.98 25.71 -2.29
N VAL A 182 25.40 24.95 -3.23
CA VAL A 182 26.02 24.70 -4.54
C VAL A 182 25.49 25.66 -5.62
N TRP A 183 24.18 25.86 -5.70
CA TRP A 183 23.56 26.66 -6.76
C TRP A 183 22.21 27.26 -6.31
N PRO A 184 22.21 28.33 -5.48
CA PRO A 184 20.99 28.86 -4.87
C PRO A 184 19.94 29.33 -5.89
N GLY A 185 20.40 29.88 -7.02
CA GLY A 185 19.52 30.34 -8.11
C GLY A 185 18.67 29.23 -8.74
N ALA A 186 19.06 27.95 -8.58
CA ALA A 186 18.30 26.82 -9.11
C ALA A 186 17.23 26.27 -8.16
N ILE A 187 17.15 26.76 -6.92
CA ILE A 187 16.18 26.25 -5.93
C ILE A 187 14.75 26.41 -6.45
N LEU A 188 14.35 27.62 -6.85
CA LEU A 188 13.00 27.87 -7.34
C LEU A 188 12.66 27.07 -8.61
N PRO A 189 13.45 27.11 -9.70
CA PRO A 189 13.11 26.35 -10.91
C PRO A 189 13.10 24.84 -10.68
N LEU A 190 14.03 24.28 -9.90
CA LEU A 190 14.02 22.85 -9.60
C LEU A 190 12.82 22.48 -8.71
N THR A 191 12.43 23.33 -7.76
CA THR A 191 11.22 23.14 -6.93
C THR A 191 9.98 23.06 -7.81
N LEU A 192 9.78 24.05 -8.68
CA LEU A 192 8.64 24.08 -9.60
C LEU A 192 8.62 22.84 -10.50
N LEU A 193 9.78 22.40 -10.98
CA LEU A 193 9.90 21.22 -11.82
C LEU A 193 9.58 19.93 -11.07
N LEU A 194 10.16 19.70 -9.89
CA LEU A 194 9.94 18.48 -9.10
C LEU A 194 8.46 18.34 -8.69
N TRP A 195 7.86 19.43 -8.21
CA TRP A 195 6.45 19.45 -7.83
C TRP A 195 5.53 19.34 -9.05
N GLY A 196 5.80 20.10 -10.11
CA GLY A 196 5.02 20.08 -11.34
C GLY A 196 5.05 18.72 -12.03
N LEU A 197 6.22 18.08 -12.11
CA LEU A 197 6.38 16.74 -12.66
C LEU A 197 5.67 15.69 -11.81
N SER A 198 5.85 15.72 -10.48
CA SER A 198 5.19 14.78 -9.58
C SER A 198 3.66 14.90 -9.66
N LEU A 199 3.13 16.13 -9.59
CA LEU A 199 1.70 16.39 -9.77
C LEU A 199 1.22 15.93 -11.15
N GLY A 200 1.96 16.26 -12.22
CA GLY A 200 1.65 15.84 -13.58
C GLY A 200 1.53 14.32 -13.70
N ILE A 201 2.51 13.56 -13.19
CA ILE A 201 2.53 12.09 -13.22
C ILE A 201 1.30 11.52 -12.50
N PHE A 202 1.02 11.94 -11.27
CA PHE A 202 -0.07 11.34 -10.49
C PHE A 202 -1.46 11.82 -10.94
N LEU A 203 -1.60 13.05 -11.44
CA LEU A 203 -2.86 13.54 -12.01
C LEU A 203 -3.18 12.85 -13.35
N ALA A 204 -2.17 12.68 -14.20
CA ALA A 204 -2.29 11.97 -15.48
C ALA A 204 -2.31 10.44 -15.33
N PHE A 205 -2.20 9.90 -14.11
CA PHE A 205 -2.10 8.46 -13.87
C PHE A 205 -3.19 7.61 -14.56
N PRO A 206 -4.50 7.96 -14.57
CA PRO A 206 -5.51 7.17 -15.27
C PRO A 206 -5.32 7.04 -16.78
N TRP A 207 -4.57 7.98 -17.36
CA TRP A 207 -4.20 7.93 -18.76
C TRP A 207 -2.89 7.14 -18.92
N LEU A 208 -1.89 7.43 -18.09
CA LEU A 208 -0.60 6.71 -18.06
C LEU A 208 -0.78 5.21 -17.78
N GLU A 209 -1.74 4.82 -16.94
CA GLU A 209 -1.95 3.43 -16.52
C GLU A 209 -2.31 2.51 -17.70
N ARG A 210 -2.90 3.05 -18.76
CA ARG A 210 -3.20 2.31 -20.00
C ARG A 210 -1.94 1.91 -20.76
N TRP A 211 -0.86 2.64 -20.55
CA TRP A 211 0.43 2.45 -21.23
C TRP A 211 1.44 1.73 -20.33
N LEU A 212 1.14 1.61 -19.03
CA LEU A 212 1.89 0.74 -18.15
C LEU A 212 1.70 -0.70 -18.62
N ASN A 213 2.80 -1.38 -18.95
CA ASN A 213 2.80 -2.79 -19.28
C ASN A 213 3.25 -3.60 -18.05
N PRO A 214 2.33 -4.21 -17.29
CA PRO A 214 2.68 -4.97 -16.08
C PRO A 214 3.54 -6.20 -16.39
N GLN A 215 3.49 -6.67 -17.63
CA GLN A 215 4.14 -7.88 -18.12
C GLN A 215 5.55 -7.61 -18.68
N LYS A 216 6.04 -6.36 -18.67
CA LYS A 216 7.42 -6.06 -19.10
C LYS A 216 8.42 -6.50 -18.02
N LYS A 217 9.34 -7.40 -18.37
CA LYS A 217 10.50 -7.77 -17.54
C LYS A 217 11.42 -6.56 -17.37
N GLY A 218 11.44 -5.98 -16.18
CA GLY A 218 12.46 -5.00 -15.78
C GLY A 218 13.73 -5.75 -15.37
N MET A 219 14.89 -5.29 -15.82
CA MET A 219 16.18 -5.85 -15.39
C MET A 219 16.54 -5.32 -14.00
N LYS A 220 16.73 -6.20 -13.02
CA LYS A 220 17.21 -5.83 -11.67
C LYS A 220 18.68 -5.43 -11.75
N PHE A 221 19.02 -4.21 -11.34
CA PHE A 221 20.40 -3.69 -11.38
C PHE A 221 21.06 -3.53 -9.98
N SER A 222 20.29 -3.42 -8.89
CA SER A 222 20.85 -3.21 -7.54
C SER A 222 19.84 -3.53 -6.43
N SER A 223 20.30 -3.82 -5.20
CA SER A 223 19.43 -4.01 -4.02
C SER A 223 18.61 -2.76 -3.64
N TYR A 224 18.97 -1.57 -4.16
CA TYR A 224 18.21 -0.33 -3.99
C TYR A 224 17.10 -0.14 -5.04
N THR A 225 16.92 -1.07 -5.99
CA THR A 225 15.80 -1.05 -6.97
C THR A 225 14.48 -1.51 -6.33
N VAL A 226 14.21 -1.11 -5.09
CA VAL A 226 12.97 -1.41 -4.35
C VAL A 226 12.01 -0.21 -4.38
N LEU A 227 12.54 1.00 -4.61
CA LEU A 227 11.76 2.24 -4.74
C LEU A 227 11.93 2.90 -6.11
N PHE A 228 13.08 2.69 -6.74
CA PHE A 228 13.43 3.27 -8.04
C PHE A 228 13.69 2.19 -9.08
N ASP A 229 12.97 2.23 -10.20
CA ASP A 229 13.34 1.56 -11.43
C ASP A 229 14.49 2.34 -12.12
N LEU A 230 15.69 2.21 -11.55
CA LEU A 230 16.95 2.62 -12.19
C LEU A 230 17.36 1.61 -13.26
N SER A 231 16.45 1.31 -14.18
CA SER A 231 16.78 0.50 -15.37
C SER A 231 17.88 1.17 -16.18
N ARG A 232 18.53 0.41 -17.07
CA ARG A 232 19.63 0.92 -17.91
C ARG A 232 19.23 2.16 -18.71
N LEU A 233 17.96 2.28 -19.12
CA LEU A 233 17.52 3.33 -20.02
C LEU A 233 17.54 4.74 -19.38
N PRO A 234 16.92 5.01 -18.21
CA PRO A 234 17.06 6.30 -17.53
C PRO A 234 18.53 6.73 -17.32
N LEU A 235 19.40 5.79 -16.94
CA LEU A 235 20.83 6.08 -16.72
C LEU A 235 21.59 6.34 -18.04
N ILE A 236 21.29 5.61 -19.11
CA ILE A 236 21.86 5.87 -20.45
C ILE A 236 21.41 7.23 -20.96
N LEU A 237 20.12 7.55 -20.84
CA LEU A 237 19.57 8.85 -21.25
C LEU A 237 20.19 9.99 -20.43
N TRP A 238 20.38 9.78 -19.12
CA TRP A 238 21.08 10.74 -18.28
C TRP A 238 22.55 10.90 -18.70
N GLY A 239 23.28 9.81 -18.94
CA GLY A 239 24.65 9.86 -19.43
C GLY A 239 24.78 10.55 -20.79
N ALA A 240 23.85 10.30 -21.71
CA ALA A 240 23.79 10.99 -23.00
C ALA A 240 23.50 12.49 -22.83
N PHE A 241 22.59 12.86 -21.92
CA PHE A 241 22.33 14.25 -21.57
C PHE A 241 23.57 14.95 -21.01
N LEU A 242 24.32 14.29 -20.12
CA LEU A 242 25.59 14.82 -19.59
C LEU A 242 26.64 14.98 -20.69
N ALA A 243 26.83 13.98 -21.55
CA ALA A 243 27.78 14.05 -22.67
C ALA A 243 27.42 15.18 -23.64
N GLY A 244 26.13 15.33 -23.98
CA GLY A 244 25.64 16.43 -24.80
C GLY A 244 25.86 17.80 -24.15
N THR A 245 25.57 17.92 -22.85
CA THR A 245 25.80 19.16 -22.09
C THR A 245 27.28 19.54 -22.08
N LEU A 246 28.16 18.56 -21.86
CA LEU A 246 29.62 18.76 -21.92
C LEU A 246 30.05 19.24 -23.30
N LEU A 247 29.59 18.59 -24.37
CA LEU A 247 29.93 18.95 -25.75
C LEU A 247 29.46 20.36 -26.13
N VAL A 248 28.25 20.75 -25.72
CA VAL A 248 27.74 22.10 -25.97
C VAL A 248 28.55 23.14 -25.19
N MET A 249 28.88 22.88 -23.93
CA MET A 249 29.67 23.79 -23.10
C MET A 249 31.11 23.96 -23.63
N THR A 250 31.74 22.89 -24.09
CA THR A 250 33.08 22.97 -24.69
C THR A 250 33.05 23.70 -26.02
N TRP A 251 32.04 23.44 -26.86
CA TRP A 251 31.86 24.12 -28.14
C TRP A 251 31.63 25.63 -27.99
N GLN A 252 30.85 26.04 -27.00
CA GLN A 252 30.60 27.46 -26.71
C GLN A 252 31.72 28.14 -25.92
N GLY A 253 32.75 27.39 -25.48
CA GLY A 253 33.82 27.90 -24.63
C GLY A 253 33.37 28.30 -23.22
N THR A 254 32.20 27.85 -22.77
CA THR A 254 31.60 28.18 -21.45
C THR A 254 31.84 27.10 -20.40
N PHE A 255 32.62 26.06 -20.74
CA PHE A 255 32.86 24.92 -19.86
C PHE A 255 33.56 25.31 -18.56
N THR A 256 32.90 25.00 -17.44
CA THR A 256 33.51 24.99 -16.11
C THR A 256 32.99 23.77 -15.35
N TRP A 257 33.84 23.17 -14.52
CA TRP A 257 33.47 22.00 -13.70
C TRP A 257 32.28 22.28 -12.77
N SER A 258 32.19 23.50 -12.24
CA SER A 258 31.05 23.94 -11.42
C SER A 258 29.76 23.95 -12.23
N HIS A 259 29.74 24.60 -13.40
CA HIS A 259 28.53 24.72 -14.21
C HIS A 259 28.06 23.35 -14.74
N PHE A 260 28.99 22.48 -15.15
CA PHE A 260 28.65 21.10 -15.52
C PHE A 260 28.08 20.31 -14.32
N GLY A 261 28.70 20.41 -13.14
CA GLY A 261 28.22 19.74 -11.93
C GLY A 261 26.81 20.15 -11.51
N HIS A 262 26.45 21.43 -11.72
CA HIS A 262 25.11 21.95 -11.46
C HIS A 262 24.04 21.26 -12.32
N TRP A 263 24.26 21.16 -13.62
CA TRP A 263 23.35 20.46 -14.54
C TRP A 263 23.32 18.95 -14.28
N ALA A 264 24.44 18.36 -13.90
CA ALA A 264 24.49 16.96 -13.51
C ALA A 264 23.63 16.67 -12.27
N LEU A 265 23.74 17.50 -11.23
CA LEU A 265 22.95 17.37 -10.01
C LEU A 265 21.45 17.58 -10.28
N ALA A 266 21.08 18.64 -11.00
CA ALA A 266 19.68 18.94 -11.31
C ALA A 266 19.03 17.85 -12.16
N SER A 267 19.72 17.40 -13.22
CA SER A 267 19.22 16.31 -14.07
C SER A 267 19.14 14.97 -13.33
N PHE A 268 20.06 14.68 -12.41
CA PHE A 268 20.01 13.48 -11.59
C PHE A 268 18.79 13.46 -10.67
N ALA A 269 18.45 14.59 -10.04
CA ALA A 269 17.24 14.70 -9.23
C ALA A 269 15.95 14.42 -10.04
N ILE A 270 15.89 14.89 -11.29
CA ILE A 270 14.78 14.60 -12.21
C ILE A 270 14.74 13.11 -12.57
N VAL A 271 15.90 12.51 -12.87
CA VAL A 271 15.99 11.08 -13.19
C VAL A 271 15.50 10.23 -12.02
N LEU A 272 15.90 10.55 -10.77
CA LEU A 272 15.40 9.83 -9.60
C LEU A 272 13.88 9.94 -9.46
N LEU A 273 13.30 11.12 -9.69
CA LEU A 273 11.85 11.32 -9.65
C LEU A 273 11.14 10.54 -10.77
N LEU A 274 11.67 10.53 -11.99
CA LEU A 274 11.11 9.77 -13.11
C LEU A 274 11.28 8.26 -12.96
N SER A 275 12.32 7.84 -12.26
CA SER A 275 12.60 6.43 -11.97
C SER A 275 11.79 5.90 -10.79
N ILE A 276 10.88 6.64 -10.18
CA ILE A 276 10.00 6.08 -9.14
C ILE A 276 9.22 4.88 -9.69
N ASP A 277 9.12 3.80 -8.90
CA ASP A 277 8.18 2.72 -9.18
C ASP A 277 6.73 3.23 -9.05
N LEU A 278 6.21 3.74 -10.18
CA LEU A 278 4.86 4.28 -10.27
C LEU A 278 3.81 3.18 -9.99
N MET A 279 4.08 1.94 -10.42
CA MET A 279 3.19 0.81 -10.15
C MET A 279 3.12 0.51 -8.65
N GLY A 280 4.27 0.50 -7.96
CA GLY A 280 4.33 0.30 -6.50
C GLY A 280 3.79 1.48 -5.68
N SER A 281 3.74 2.66 -6.29
CA SER A 281 3.18 3.88 -5.69
C SER A 281 1.66 3.98 -5.80
N THR A 282 1.01 3.04 -6.49
CA THR A 282 -0.45 3.01 -6.64
C THR A 282 -1.03 1.71 -6.10
N PRO A 283 -2.24 1.74 -5.51
CA PRO A 283 -2.86 0.54 -4.97
C PRO A 283 -3.60 -0.28 -6.05
N THR A 284 -3.55 0.17 -7.30
CA THR A 284 -4.26 -0.42 -8.45
C THR A 284 -3.38 -1.31 -9.31
N TYR A 285 -2.08 -1.38 -9.03
CA TYR A 285 -1.11 -2.25 -9.69
C TYR A 285 -0.23 -2.96 -8.65
N LYS A 286 0.30 -4.13 -9.02
CA LYS A 286 1.44 -4.72 -8.30
C LYS A 286 2.69 -3.95 -8.70
N SER A 287 3.57 -3.65 -7.75
CA SER A 287 4.86 -3.00 -8.02
C SER A 287 5.64 -3.68 -9.16
N GLY A 288 6.24 -2.85 -10.02
CA GLY A 288 7.07 -3.26 -11.15
C GLY A 288 8.42 -3.88 -10.74
N LEU A 289 8.68 -3.99 -9.44
CA LEU A 289 9.92 -4.49 -8.89
C LEU A 289 9.78 -5.91 -8.33
N HIS A 290 8.55 -6.39 -8.14
CA HIS A 290 8.26 -7.77 -7.73
C HIS A 290 7.94 -8.66 -8.93
N GLU A 291 8.46 -9.89 -8.91
CA GLU A 291 8.22 -10.89 -9.95
C GLU A 291 6.80 -11.47 -9.88
N ASP A 292 6.14 -11.40 -8.72
CA ASP A 292 4.76 -11.83 -8.54
C ASP A 292 3.78 -11.15 -9.52
N ARG A 293 4.13 -10.00 -10.10
CA ARG A 293 3.29 -9.31 -11.08
C ARG A 293 3.02 -10.16 -12.34
N PHE A 294 3.88 -11.14 -12.62
CA PHE A 294 3.72 -12.07 -13.72
C PHE A 294 2.84 -13.28 -13.35
N TYR A 295 2.51 -13.44 -12.06
CA TYR A 295 1.68 -14.55 -11.63
C TYR A 295 0.22 -14.30 -11.97
N THR A 296 -0.49 -15.38 -12.28
CA THR A 296 -1.95 -15.34 -12.41
C THR A 296 -2.60 -16.06 -11.25
N VAL A 297 -3.75 -15.58 -10.79
CA VAL A 297 -4.53 -16.29 -9.77
C VAL A 297 -5.47 -17.25 -10.50
N GLU A 298 -5.28 -18.54 -10.28
CA GLU A 298 -6.12 -19.62 -10.80
C GLU A 298 -7.14 -20.04 -9.75
N LEU A 299 -8.40 -20.23 -10.17
CA LEU A 299 -9.48 -20.76 -9.35
C LEU A 299 -9.75 -22.21 -9.73
N ASP A 300 -9.61 -23.09 -8.75
CA ASP A 300 -9.96 -24.50 -8.82
C ASP A 300 -11.45 -24.67 -8.46
N LEU A 301 -12.25 -25.05 -9.45
CA LEU A 301 -13.70 -25.21 -9.30
C LEU A 301 -14.09 -26.46 -8.51
N GLU A 302 -13.24 -27.48 -8.44
CA GLU A 302 -13.51 -28.70 -7.68
C GLU A 302 -13.40 -28.45 -6.18
N ARG A 303 -12.38 -27.67 -5.80
CA ARG A 303 -12.14 -27.23 -4.42
C ARG A 303 -13.08 -26.10 -3.99
N CYS A 304 -13.54 -25.26 -4.92
CA CYS A 304 -14.40 -24.13 -4.61
C CYS A 304 -15.75 -24.57 -4.01
N LYS A 305 -16.12 -23.97 -2.87
CA LYS A 305 -17.43 -24.16 -2.22
C LYS A 305 -18.23 -22.86 -2.06
N GLY A 306 -17.85 -21.79 -2.77
CA GLY A 306 -18.60 -20.53 -2.78
C GLY A 306 -18.62 -19.78 -1.45
N ALA A 307 -17.54 -19.87 -0.67
CA ALA A 307 -17.46 -19.28 0.68
C ALA A 307 -17.54 -17.74 0.73
N GLY A 308 -17.32 -17.04 -0.39
CA GLY A 308 -17.44 -15.58 -0.46
C GLY A 308 -16.22 -14.77 0.01
N PHE A 309 -15.24 -15.36 0.69
CA PHE A 309 -14.08 -14.61 1.22
C PHE A 309 -13.27 -13.89 0.12
N CYS A 310 -13.10 -14.50 -1.05
CA CYS A 310 -12.39 -13.89 -2.17
C CYS A 310 -13.07 -12.61 -2.65
N GLU A 311 -14.40 -12.57 -2.69
CA GLU A 311 -15.19 -11.38 -3.02
C GLU A 311 -15.11 -10.31 -1.92
N GLN A 312 -15.17 -10.73 -0.64
CA GLN A 312 -15.09 -9.81 0.49
C GLN A 312 -13.73 -9.11 0.62
N VAL A 313 -12.63 -9.76 0.23
CA VAL A 313 -11.28 -9.19 0.44
C VAL A 313 -10.64 -8.64 -0.83
N CYS A 314 -11.23 -8.85 -2.00
CA CYS A 314 -10.65 -8.39 -3.25
C CYS A 314 -10.78 -6.86 -3.42
N PRO A 315 -9.66 -6.10 -3.41
CA PRO A 315 -9.68 -4.64 -3.53
C PRO A 315 -10.01 -4.14 -4.94
N ARG A 316 -9.92 -5.03 -5.94
CA ARG A 316 -10.20 -4.78 -7.35
C ARG A 316 -11.49 -5.43 -7.82
N ASP A 317 -12.21 -6.07 -6.88
CA ASP A 317 -13.51 -6.66 -7.15
C ASP A 317 -13.44 -7.66 -8.34
N VAL A 318 -12.45 -8.54 -8.34
CA VAL A 318 -12.24 -9.53 -9.40
C VAL A 318 -13.32 -10.61 -9.41
N TYR A 319 -13.82 -10.95 -8.21
CA TYR A 319 -14.66 -12.13 -7.98
C TYR A 319 -16.14 -11.78 -7.94
N VAL A 320 -16.97 -12.75 -8.35
CA VAL A 320 -18.41 -12.78 -8.09
C VAL A 320 -18.76 -14.17 -7.57
N VAL A 321 -19.45 -14.26 -6.44
CA VAL A 321 -19.85 -15.54 -5.84
C VAL A 321 -21.31 -15.83 -6.14
N ASP A 322 -21.55 -17.00 -6.75
CA ASP A 322 -22.89 -17.54 -6.90
C ASP A 322 -23.21 -18.39 -5.67
N HIS A 323 -24.03 -17.83 -4.78
CA HIS A 323 -24.46 -18.51 -3.55
C HIS A 323 -25.41 -19.68 -3.80
N ARG A 324 -26.11 -19.71 -4.95
CA ARG A 324 -27.02 -20.80 -5.32
C ARG A 324 -26.23 -22.02 -5.77
N HIS A 325 -25.23 -21.81 -6.64
CA HIS A 325 -24.37 -22.88 -7.16
C HIS A 325 -23.12 -23.12 -6.29
N LYS A 326 -22.98 -22.38 -5.18
CA LYS A 326 -21.84 -22.47 -4.24
C LYS A 326 -20.50 -22.44 -4.95
N THR A 327 -20.35 -21.52 -5.90
CA THR A 327 -19.11 -21.36 -6.66
C THR A 327 -18.75 -19.88 -6.82
N ALA A 328 -17.48 -19.63 -7.11
CA ALA A 328 -16.98 -18.30 -7.41
C ALA A 328 -16.59 -18.23 -8.90
N SER A 329 -16.59 -17.02 -9.45
CA SER A 329 -16.12 -16.74 -10.80
C SER A 329 -15.17 -15.55 -10.79
N GLN A 330 -14.35 -15.41 -11.83
CA GLN A 330 -13.39 -14.31 -12.00
C GLN A 330 -13.70 -13.47 -13.25
N PRO A 331 -14.89 -12.85 -13.38
CA PRO A 331 -15.28 -12.11 -14.58
C PRO A 331 -14.39 -10.90 -14.87
N ARG A 332 -13.61 -10.43 -13.89
CA ARG A 332 -12.73 -9.25 -13.97
C ARG A 332 -11.28 -9.62 -13.66
N LYS A 333 -10.82 -10.78 -14.14
CA LYS A 333 -9.48 -11.35 -13.85
C LYS A 333 -8.35 -10.42 -14.29
N ASP A 334 -8.56 -9.66 -15.36
CA ASP A 334 -7.65 -8.63 -15.89
C ASP A 334 -7.35 -7.51 -14.89
N LEU A 335 -8.26 -7.22 -13.96
CA LEU A 335 -8.06 -6.20 -12.92
C LEU A 335 -7.24 -6.68 -11.71
N CYS A 336 -6.82 -7.96 -11.70
CA CYS A 336 -6.10 -8.54 -10.58
C CYS A 336 -4.74 -7.86 -10.36
N VAL A 337 -4.44 -7.54 -9.10
CA VAL A 337 -3.17 -6.92 -8.65
C VAL A 337 -2.25 -7.88 -7.90
N GLN A 338 -2.50 -9.20 -8.00
CA GLN A 338 -1.62 -10.24 -7.45
C GLN A 338 -1.25 -10.02 -5.97
N CYS A 339 -2.19 -9.51 -5.17
CA CYS A 339 -1.96 -9.21 -3.75
C CYS A 339 -2.00 -10.46 -2.85
N GLY A 340 -2.58 -11.56 -3.34
CA GLY A 340 -2.69 -12.83 -2.62
C GLY A 340 -3.76 -12.88 -1.53
N ALA A 341 -4.50 -11.79 -1.27
CA ALA A 341 -5.54 -11.77 -0.23
C ALA A 341 -6.57 -12.89 -0.40
N CYS A 342 -7.07 -13.10 -1.62
CA CYS A 342 -8.06 -14.14 -1.89
C CYS A 342 -7.51 -15.57 -1.66
N ILE A 343 -6.21 -15.79 -1.86
CA ILE A 343 -5.53 -17.07 -1.61
C ILE A 343 -5.43 -17.33 -0.11
N VAL A 344 -4.90 -16.36 0.64
CA VAL A 344 -4.73 -16.46 2.11
C VAL A 344 -6.07 -16.72 2.79
N GLN A 345 -7.14 -16.05 2.33
CA GLN A 345 -8.46 -16.09 2.97
C GLN A 345 -9.36 -17.25 2.51
N CYS A 346 -8.99 -18.01 1.48
CA CYS A 346 -9.82 -19.13 1.03
C CYS A 346 -9.71 -20.29 2.03
N PRO A 347 -10.80 -20.73 2.69
CA PRO A 347 -10.74 -21.84 3.65
C PRO A 347 -10.66 -23.21 2.97
N PHE A 348 -10.93 -23.28 1.67
CA PHE A 348 -10.92 -24.52 0.87
C PHE A 348 -9.71 -24.60 -0.07
N ASP A 349 -8.79 -23.64 0.03
CA ASP A 349 -7.56 -23.61 -0.77
C ASP A 349 -7.82 -23.67 -2.29
N ALA A 350 -8.97 -23.16 -2.72
CA ALA A 350 -9.40 -23.19 -4.12
C ALA A 350 -8.70 -22.16 -5.01
N LEU A 351 -7.82 -21.32 -4.47
CA LEU A 351 -7.17 -20.24 -5.19
C LEU A 351 -5.66 -20.36 -5.03
N ARG A 352 -4.92 -20.33 -6.13
CA ARG A 352 -3.45 -20.48 -6.15
C ARG A 352 -2.81 -19.54 -7.16
N PHE A 353 -1.51 -19.28 -7.00
CA PHE A 353 -0.76 -18.56 -8.02
C PHE A 353 -0.18 -19.55 -9.04
N ARG A 354 -0.18 -19.15 -10.31
CA ARG A 354 0.50 -19.83 -11.40
C ARG A 354 1.55 -18.93 -12.02
N THR A 355 2.77 -19.44 -12.14
CA THR A 355 3.90 -18.72 -12.74
C THR A 355 3.80 -18.76 -14.28
N PRO A 356 4.51 -17.87 -14.99
CA PRO A 356 4.62 -17.93 -16.45
C PRO A 356 5.21 -19.24 -16.96
N ASP A 357 6.09 -19.87 -16.16
CA ASP A 357 6.77 -21.13 -16.50
C ASP A 357 5.87 -22.36 -16.30
N GLY A 358 4.65 -22.17 -15.78
CA GLY A 358 3.65 -23.22 -15.60
C GLY A 358 3.58 -23.77 -14.17
N ASP A 359 4.53 -23.43 -13.30
CA ASP A 359 4.56 -23.86 -11.91
C ASP A 359 3.40 -23.30 -11.09
N THR A 360 2.98 -24.08 -10.10
CA THR A 360 1.93 -23.71 -9.16
C THR A 360 2.53 -23.39 -7.81
N ILE A 361 2.14 -22.24 -7.24
CA ILE A 361 2.48 -21.86 -5.87
C ILE A 361 1.24 -22.09 -5.00
N GLU A 362 1.35 -23.09 -4.12
CA GLU A 362 0.27 -23.53 -3.25
C GLU A 362 -0.09 -22.48 -2.17
N PRO A 363 -1.36 -22.43 -1.72
CA PRO A 363 -1.84 -21.46 -0.73
C PRO A 363 -1.02 -21.43 0.56
N GLU A 364 -0.58 -22.59 1.03
CA GLU A 364 0.22 -22.73 2.24
C GLU A 364 1.57 -22.00 2.14
N THR A 365 2.16 -21.99 0.95
CA THR A 365 3.38 -21.22 0.67
C THR A 365 3.11 -19.73 0.81
N ILE A 366 1.95 -19.26 0.34
CA ILE A 366 1.56 -17.84 0.41
C ILE A 366 1.21 -17.40 1.84
N ARG A 367 0.66 -18.29 2.66
CA ARG A 367 0.41 -18.04 4.10
C ARG A 367 1.70 -17.96 4.90
N THR A 368 2.63 -18.88 4.63
CA THR A 368 3.88 -19.02 5.38
C THR A 368 4.94 -18.04 4.94
N TYR A 369 5.09 -17.81 3.63
CA TYR A 369 6.12 -16.97 3.06
C TYR A 369 5.53 -15.69 2.51
N LYS A 370 5.79 -14.59 3.22
CA LYS A 370 5.59 -13.26 2.68
C LYS A 370 6.90 -12.60 2.33
N LEU A 371 6.94 -12.02 1.14
CA LEU A 371 7.97 -11.08 0.76
C LEU A 371 7.90 -9.91 1.74
N ASN A 372 9.02 -9.61 2.40
CA ASN A 372 9.16 -8.36 3.10
C ASN A 372 9.13 -7.20 2.07
N LEU A 373 9.08 -5.95 2.54
CA LEU A 373 9.08 -4.78 1.67
C LEU A 373 10.31 -4.70 0.74
N LEU A 374 11.33 -5.52 0.95
CA LEU A 374 12.55 -5.62 0.14
C LEU A 374 12.52 -6.76 -0.88
N GLY A 375 11.37 -7.45 -1.05
CA GLY A 375 11.26 -8.56 -1.99
C GLY A 375 12.06 -9.80 -1.60
N GLN A 376 12.46 -9.93 -0.33
CA GLN A 376 13.04 -11.15 0.20
C GLN A 376 11.93 -11.94 0.91
N ARG A 377 11.89 -13.26 0.70
CA ARG A 377 11.03 -14.14 1.49
C ARG A 377 11.48 -14.00 2.94
N ALA A 378 10.66 -13.37 3.78
CA ALA A 378 10.89 -13.44 5.21
C ALA A 378 10.80 -14.94 5.56
N ALA A 379 11.91 -15.49 6.06
CA ALA A 379 11.99 -16.87 6.50
C ALA A 379 10.89 -17.16 7.55
N ARG A 380 10.51 -18.46 7.65
CA ARG A 380 9.51 -19.01 8.61
C ARG A 380 9.42 -18.15 9.88
N ILE A 381 8.29 -17.46 10.07
CA ILE A 381 7.95 -16.79 11.35
C ILE A 381 7.54 -17.87 12.34
#